data_AF-A0A3G6PJL3-F1
#
_entry.id   AF-A0A3G6PJL3-F1
#
_cell.length_a   1.000
_cell.length_b   1.000
_cell.length_c   1.000
_cell.angle_alpha   90.00
_cell.angle_beta   90.00
_cell.angle_gamma   90.00
#
_symmetry.space_group_name_H-M   'P 1'
#
loop_
_entity.id
_entity.type
_entity.pdbx_description
1 polymer ?
#
loop_
_entity_poly.entity_id
_entity_poly.type
_entity_poly.pdbx_seq_one_letter_code
_entity_poly.pdbx_strand_id
1 'polypeptide(L)'
;MKKLILVIIGIIAILGVIVIAKNNYVFSFGDTERIDKGWKAYENKEYSFAITQFVTVDFKKHPEVVMPLADSYLEIGEPYNAIQYLEPAYKSKDYHSADLSKITNMLGIAYTKSGDYKKARTFLEESIKLGNSNSQQNLQILESLEQNQNK
;
A
#
# COMPACT_ATOMS: atom_id res chain seq x y z
N MET A 1 -2.16 -26.55 -18.14
CA MET A 1 -3.53 -26.01 -18.32
C MET A 1 -4.20 -25.50 -17.04
N LYS A 2 -3.92 -26.04 -15.83
CA LYS A 2 -4.55 -25.56 -14.57
C LYS A 2 -4.02 -24.22 -14.03
N LYS A 3 -2.78 -23.81 -14.34
CA LYS A 3 -2.20 -22.53 -13.88
C LYS A 3 -2.72 -21.30 -14.63
N LEU A 4 -3.18 -21.48 -15.88
CA LEU A 4 -3.70 -20.37 -16.70
C LEU A 4 -5.11 -19.92 -16.25
N ILE A 5 -5.91 -20.85 -15.69
CA ILE A 5 -7.29 -20.59 -15.25
C ILE A 5 -7.32 -19.68 -14.01
N LEU A 6 -6.36 -19.80 -13.08
CA LEU A 6 -6.28 -18.94 -11.89
C LEU A 6 -5.90 -17.50 -12.23
N VAL A 7 -4.99 -17.30 -13.20
CA VAL A 7 -4.61 -15.94 -13.66
C VAL A 7 -5.77 -15.25 -14.37
N ILE A 8 -6.60 -16.01 -15.09
CA ILE A 8 -7.79 -15.48 -15.75
C ILE A 8 -8.85 -15.05 -14.72
N ILE A 9 -9.02 -15.75 -13.59
CA ILE A 9 -9.94 -15.31 -12.51
C ILE A 9 -9.44 -14.02 -11.83
N GLY A 10 -8.13 -13.88 -11.61
CA GLY A 10 -7.56 -12.64 -11.04
C GLY A 10 -7.70 -11.42 -11.96
N ILE A 11 -7.55 -11.61 -13.26
CA ILE A 11 -7.74 -10.53 -14.25
C ILE A 11 -9.23 -10.25 -14.49
N ILE A 12 -10.11 -11.25 -14.43
CA ILE A 12 -11.57 -11.06 -14.48
C ILE A 12 -12.10 -10.36 -13.23
N ALA A 13 -11.48 -10.51 -12.06
CA ALA A 13 -11.88 -9.73 -10.89
C ALA A 13 -11.59 -8.22 -11.11
N ILE A 14 -10.44 -7.89 -11.68
CA ILE A 14 -10.04 -6.51 -11.97
C ILE A 14 -10.84 -5.94 -13.17
N LEU A 15 -10.99 -6.71 -14.26
CA LEU A 15 -11.75 -6.29 -15.44
C LEU A 15 -13.26 -6.35 -15.22
N GLY A 16 -13.77 -7.23 -14.37
CA GLY A 16 -15.19 -7.31 -13.99
C GLY A 16 -15.62 -6.06 -13.23
N VAL A 17 -14.75 -5.53 -12.35
CA VAL A 17 -14.96 -4.23 -11.72
C VAL A 17 -14.97 -3.09 -12.75
N ILE A 18 -14.12 -3.16 -13.78
CA ILE A 18 -14.04 -2.14 -14.85
C ILE A 18 -15.22 -2.22 -15.84
N VAL A 19 -15.70 -3.43 -16.18
CA VAL A 19 -16.79 -3.65 -17.16
C VAL A 19 -18.17 -3.37 -16.56
N ILE A 20 -18.39 -3.62 -15.26
CA ILE A 20 -19.66 -3.30 -14.59
C ILE A 20 -19.90 -1.78 -14.51
N ALA A 21 -18.85 -0.95 -14.49
CA ALA A 21 -18.98 0.50 -14.40
C ALA A 21 -19.66 1.16 -15.62
N LYS A 22 -19.77 0.46 -16.77
CA LYS A 22 -20.33 1.04 -18.00
C LYS A 22 -21.84 0.85 -18.15
N ASN A 23 -22.47 0.02 -17.32
CA ASN A 23 -23.92 -0.21 -17.28
C ASN A 23 -24.41 0.02 -15.85
N ASN A 24 -24.93 1.22 -15.57
CA ASN A 24 -25.47 1.63 -14.26
C ASN A 24 -26.28 0.53 -13.55
N TYR A 25 -26.10 0.43 -12.22
CA TYR A 25 -26.90 -0.29 -11.21
C TYR A 25 -26.39 -1.61 -10.58
N VAL A 26 -25.08 -1.78 -10.33
CA VAL A 26 -24.64 -2.81 -9.36
C VAL A 26 -23.52 -2.25 -8.46
N PHE A 27 -23.93 -1.63 -7.34
CA PHE A 27 -23.10 -1.07 -6.25
C PHE A 27 -22.22 0.16 -6.55
N SER A 28 -22.85 1.31 -6.82
CA SER A 28 -22.19 2.61 -6.54
C SER A 28 -22.30 2.90 -5.04
N PHE A 29 -21.46 2.24 -4.25
CA PHE A 29 -21.16 2.75 -2.91
C PHE A 29 -20.39 4.05 -3.11
N GLY A 30 -20.88 5.15 -2.53
CA GLY A 30 -20.14 6.41 -2.50
C GLY A 30 -18.84 6.22 -1.71
N ASP A 31 -17.84 7.08 -1.97
CA ASP A 31 -16.52 6.98 -1.33
C ASP A 31 -16.62 6.79 0.19
N THR A 32 -17.54 7.51 0.84
CA THR A 32 -17.81 7.39 2.28
C THR A 32 -18.09 5.96 2.75
N GLU A 33 -18.95 5.21 2.06
CA GLU A 33 -19.32 3.85 2.47
C GLU A 33 -18.16 2.88 2.23
N ARG A 34 -17.38 3.08 1.16
CA ARG A 34 -16.20 2.27 0.88
C ARG A 34 -15.11 2.53 1.91
N ILE A 35 -14.91 3.79 2.28
CA ILE A 35 -13.96 4.19 3.31
C ILE A 35 -14.34 3.54 4.65
N ASP A 36 -15.61 3.61 5.06
CA ASP A 36 -16.10 2.99 6.31
C ASP A 36 -15.87 1.48 6.34
N LYS A 37 -16.29 0.77 5.28
CA LYS A 37 -16.06 -0.68 5.17
C LYS A 37 -14.57 -1.03 5.12
N GLY A 38 -13.77 -0.23 4.43
CA GLY A 38 -12.33 -0.40 4.32
C GLY A 38 -11.65 -0.27 5.68
N TRP A 39 -12.01 0.75 6.47
CA TRP A 39 -11.48 0.94 7.82
C TRP A 39 -11.88 -0.20 8.75
N LYS A 40 -13.16 -0.58 8.75
CA LYS A 40 -13.64 -1.72 9.55
C LYS A 40 -12.91 -3.02 9.21
N ALA A 41 -12.69 -3.27 7.92
CA ALA A 41 -11.93 -4.42 7.45
C ALA A 41 -10.47 -4.36 7.91
N TYR A 42 -9.83 -3.20 7.78
CA TYR A 42 -8.45 -2.97 8.18
C TYR A 42 -8.25 -3.17 9.68
N GLU A 43 -9.14 -2.62 10.52
CA GLU A 43 -9.14 -2.81 11.98
C GLU A 43 -9.30 -4.29 12.38
N ASN A 44 -10.12 -5.03 11.63
CA ASN A 44 -10.29 -6.47 11.80
C ASN A 44 -9.14 -7.31 11.18
N LYS A 45 -8.12 -6.67 10.60
CA LYS A 45 -7.01 -7.32 9.88
C LYS A 45 -7.45 -8.14 8.67
N GLU A 46 -8.61 -7.82 8.09
CA GLU A 46 -9.13 -8.38 6.85
C GLU A 46 -8.52 -7.64 5.65
N TYR A 47 -7.19 -7.65 5.54
CA TYR A 47 -6.42 -6.79 4.62
C TYR A 47 -6.84 -6.92 3.16
N SER A 48 -7.13 -8.12 2.66
CA SER A 48 -7.63 -8.33 1.29
C SER A 48 -8.98 -7.65 1.05
N PHE A 49 -9.85 -7.64 2.06
CA PHE A 49 -11.15 -6.98 1.96
C PHE A 49 -10.99 -5.45 2.09
N ALA A 50 -10.12 -4.99 2.99
CA ALA A 50 -9.76 -3.58 3.11
C ALA A 50 -9.23 -3.00 1.77
N ILE A 51 -8.32 -3.73 1.10
CA ILE A 51 -7.82 -3.38 -0.24
C ILE A 51 -8.98 -3.26 -1.23
N THR A 52 -9.89 -4.24 -1.26
CA THR A 52 -11.03 -4.24 -2.19
C THR A 52 -11.89 -2.99 -2.02
N GLN A 53 -12.01 -2.45 -0.81
CA GLN A 53 -12.73 -1.20 -0.58
C GLN A 53 -11.90 0.02 -0.97
N PHE A 54 -10.70 0.17 -0.41
CA PHE A 54 -9.88 1.37 -0.57
C PHE A 54 -9.35 1.58 -2.00
N VAL A 55 -9.05 0.52 -2.75
CA VAL A 55 -8.50 0.61 -4.12
C VAL A 55 -9.42 1.34 -5.10
N THR A 56 -10.71 1.41 -4.76
CA THR A 56 -11.74 2.04 -5.59
C THR A 56 -12.01 3.50 -5.23
N VAL A 57 -11.40 4.01 -4.16
CA VAL A 57 -11.53 5.38 -3.68
C VAL A 57 -10.50 6.27 -4.38
N ASP A 58 -10.91 7.46 -4.81
CA ASP A 58 -9.98 8.47 -5.32
C ASP A 58 -9.13 9.04 -4.18
N PHE A 59 -7.95 8.46 -3.97
CA PHE A 59 -7.06 8.83 -2.86
C PHE A 59 -6.55 10.28 -2.94
N LYS A 60 -6.69 10.98 -4.07
CA LYS A 60 -6.36 12.42 -4.14
C LYS A 60 -7.39 13.27 -3.40
N LYS A 61 -8.64 12.82 -3.39
CA LYS A 61 -9.72 13.44 -2.60
C LYS A 61 -9.76 12.91 -1.17
N HIS A 62 -9.30 11.67 -1.00
CA HIS A 62 -9.30 10.94 0.26
C HIS A 62 -7.89 10.44 0.64
N PRO A 63 -6.94 11.35 0.92
CA PRO A 63 -5.55 10.99 1.23
C PRO A 63 -5.42 10.10 2.47
N GLU A 64 -6.43 10.10 3.35
CA GLU A 64 -6.51 9.26 4.55
C GLU A 64 -6.52 7.75 4.24
N VAL A 65 -6.91 7.35 3.02
CA VAL A 65 -6.96 5.93 2.64
C VAL A 65 -5.61 5.36 2.20
N VAL A 66 -4.62 6.22 1.92
CA VAL A 66 -3.33 5.77 1.33
C VAL A 66 -2.57 4.86 2.28
N MET A 67 -2.42 5.26 3.54
CA MET A 67 -1.67 4.47 4.53
C MET A 67 -2.33 3.11 4.81
N PRO A 68 -3.63 3.00 5.18
CA PRO A 68 -4.23 1.69 5.43
C PRO A 68 -4.28 0.81 4.17
N LEU A 69 -4.44 1.39 2.97
CA LEU A 69 -4.35 0.63 1.71
C LEU A 69 -2.94 0.07 1.49
N ALA A 70 -1.92 0.92 1.63
CA ALA A 70 -0.53 0.50 1.45
C ALA A 70 -0.10 -0.53 2.51
N ASP A 71 -0.51 -0.34 3.76
CA ASP A 71 -0.23 -1.29 4.85
C ASP A 71 -0.89 -2.65 4.57
N SER A 72 -2.16 -2.63 4.15
CA SER A 72 -2.87 -3.85 3.76
C SER A 72 -2.13 -4.61 2.64
N TYR A 73 -1.58 -3.90 1.64
CA TYR A 73 -0.75 -4.52 0.60
C TYR A 73 0.54 -5.12 1.17
N LEU A 74 1.21 -4.44 2.11
CA LEU A 74 2.42 -4.96 2.75
C LEU A 74 2.16 -6.22 3.57
N GLU A 75 1.01 -6.26 4.26
CA GLU A 75 0.57 -7.40 5.07
C GLU A 75 0.25 -8.64 4.22
N ILE A 76 -0.34 -8.46 3.03
CA ILE A 76 -0.57 -9.58 2.11
C ILE A 76 0.64 -9.93 1.22
N GLY A 77 1.78 -9.28 1.41
CA GLY A 77 3.02 -9.57 0.69
C GLY A 77 3.09 -8.99 -0.73
N GLU A 78 2.37 -7.89 -1.00
CA GLU A 78 2.28 -7.21 -2.29
C GLU A 78 2.96 -5.82 -2.26
N PRO A 79 4.28 -5.73 -2.01
CA PRO A 79 4.97 -4.46 -1.77
C PRO A 79 4.98 -3.52 -2.98
N TYR A 80 4.97 -4.05 -4.20
CA TYR A 80 4.90 -3.24 -5.41
C TYR A 80 3.60 -2.45 -5.50
N ASN A 81 2.48 -3.04 -5.09
CA ASN A 81 1.19 -2.35 -5.04
C ASN A 81 1.21 -1.27 -3.95
N ALA A 82 1.80 -1.52 -2.78
CA ALA A 82 1.98 -0.48 -1.76
C ALA A 82 2.76 0.73 -2.31
N ILE A 83 3.87 0.49 -3.03
CA ILE A 83 4.68 1.56 -3.65
C ILE A 83 3.86 2.42 -4.62
N GLN A 84 2.96 1.82 -5.40
CA GLN A 84 2.13 2.54 -6.38
C GLN A 84 1.24 3.62 -5.75
N TYR A 85 0.82 3.44 -4.50
CA TYR A 85 0.02 4.44 -3.77
C TYR A 85 0.88 5.37 -2.91
N LEU A 86 1.95 4.84 -2.32
CA LEU A 86 2.83 5.62 -1.45
C LEU A 86 3.69 6.65 -2.20
N GLU A 87 4.21 6.33 -3.39
CA GLU A 87 5.07 7.26 -4.14
C GLU A 87 4.33 8.53 -4.60
N PRO A 88 3.13 8.45 -5.22
CA PRO A 88 2.38 9.64 -5.57
C PRO A 88 2.02 10.49 -4.34
N ALA A 89 1.64 9.85 -3.24
CA ALA A 89 1.33 10.52 -1.98
C ALA A 89 2.54 11.25 -1.40
N TYR A 90 3.71 10.60 -1.38
CA TYR A 90 4.97 11.24 -0.97
C TYR A 90 5.34 12.43 -1.88
N LYS A 91 5.18 12.29 -3.20
CA LYS A 91 5.52 13.33 -4.17
C LYS A 91 4.61 14.55 -4.10
N SER A 92 3.32 14.36 -3.74
CA SER A 92 2.40 15.48 -3.62
C SER A 92 2.75 16.40 -2.45
N LYS A 93 3.36 15.84 -1.39
CA LYS A 93 3.73 16.55 -0.16
C LYS A 93 2.56 17.28 0.51
N ASP A 94 1.33 16.87 0.22
CA ASP A 94 0.11 17.45 0.81
C ASP A 94 -0.15 16.94 2.24
N TYR A 95 0.76 16.11 2.78
CA TYR A 95 0.65 15.50 4.09
C TYR A 95 1.35 16.34 5.16
N HIS A 96 0.75 16.40 6.35
CA HIS A 96 1.40 16.95 7.53
C HIS A 96 2.67 16.14 7.88
N SER A 97 3.62 16.77 8.58
CA SER A 97 4.93 16.17 8.88
C SER A 97 4.85 14.79 9.54
N ALA A 98 3.86 14.57 10.41
CA ALA A 98 3.64 13.28 11.08
C ALA A 98 3.18 12.17 10.11
N ASP A 99 2.39 12.49 9.10
CA ASP A 99 1.95 11.51 8.09
C ASP A 99 3.03 11.31 7.03
N LEU A 100 3.77 12.36 6.68
CA LEU A 100 4.93 12.24 5.80
C LEU A 100 5.99 11.29 6.39
N SER A 101 6.27 11.37 7.70
CA SER A 101 7.20 10.45 8.35
C SER A 101 6.72 8.99 8.28
N LYS A 102 5.42 8.73 8.43
CA LYS A 102 4.83 7.38 8.28
C LYS A 102 4.90 6.88 6.83
N ILE A 103 4.48 7.70 5.86
CA ILE A 103 4.54 7.36 4.43
C ILE A 103 5.97 7.02 4.02
N THR A 104 6.94 7.82 4.48
CA THR A 104 8.36 7.60 4.17
C THR A 104 8.88 6.30 4.82
N ASN A 105 8.51 6.01 6.07
CA ASN A 105 8.81 4.71 6.68
C ASN A 105 8.21 3.54 5.90
N MET A 106 6.95 3.65 5.47
CA MET A 106 6.26 2.61 4.70
C MET A 106 6.90 2.38 3.33
N LEU A 107 7.36 3.44 2.65
CA LEU A 107 8.16 3.31 1.43
C LEU A 107 9.45 2.54 1.69
N GLY A 108 10.12 2.84 2.81
CA GLY A 108 11.30 2.09 3.28
C GLY A 108 11.03 0.59 3.41
N ILE A 109 9.94 0.21 4.09
CA ILE A 109 9.52 -1.18 4.25
C ILE A 109 9.16 -1.82 2.89
N ALA A 110 8.39 -1.12 2.06
CA ALA A 110 7.94 -1.62 0.76
C ALA A 110 9.12 -1.87 -0.19
N TYR A 111 10.08 -0.95 -0.21
CA TYR A 111 11.31 -1.11 -0.99
C TYR A 111 12.23 -2.21 -0.44
N THR A 112 12.25 -2.40 0.89
CA THR A 112 12.95 -3.54 1.50
C THR A 112 12.33 -4.86 1.04
N LYS A 113 11.00 -4.99 1.10
CA LYS A 113 10.29 -6.22 0.69
C LYS A 113 10.34 -6.49 -0.81
N SER A 114 10.45 -5.45 -1.65
CA SER A 114 10.60 -5.60 -3.11
C SER A 114 12.05 -5.79 -3.57
N GLY A 115 13.03 -5.59 -2.69
CA GLY A 115 14.45 -5.85 -2.95
C GLY A 115 15.26 -4.64 -3.45
N ASP A 116 14.67 -3.46 -3.57
CA ASP A 116 15.43 -2.22 -3.86
C ASP A 116 15.98 -1.63 -2.56
N TYR A 117 17.04 -2.25 -2.05
CA TYR A 117 17.65 -1.88 -0.77
C TYR A 117 18.23 -0.46 -0.76
N LYS A 118 18.68 0.04 -1.92
CA LYS A 118 19.16 1.43 -2.05
C LYS A 118 18.05 2.44 -1.80
N LYS A 119 16.89 2.26 -2.42
CA LYS A 119 15.73 3.13 -2.15
C LYS A 119 15.19 2.92 -0.75
N ALA A 120 15.14 1.68 -0.28
CA ALA A 120 14.71 1.37 1.08
C ALA A 120 15.50 2.17 2.12
N ARG A 121 16.84 2.13 2.04
CA ARG A 121 17.74 2.91 2.91
C ARG A 121 17.46 4.40 2.83
N THR A 122 17.34 4.93 1.61
CA THR A 122 17.06 6.35 1.38
C THR A 122 15.80 6.81 2.13
N PHE A 123 14.70 6.07 1.97
CA PHE A 123 13.43 6.41 2.63
C PHE A 123 13.47 6.17 4.15
N LEU A 124 14.13 5.13 4.64
CA LEU A 124 14.26 4.89 6.08
C LEU A 124 15.09 5.98 6.77
N GLU A 125 16.20 6.43 6.16
CA GLU A 125 17.01 7.54 6.67
C GLU A 125 16.25 8.87 6.67
N GLU A 126 15.49 9.16 5.62
CA GLU A 126 14.62 10.34 5.58
C GLU A 126 13.53 10.27 6.67
N SER A 127 12.91 9.11 6.84
CA SER A 127 11.88 8.90 7.85
C SER A 127 12.39 9.08 9.29
N ILE A 128 13.65 8.69 9.56
CA ILE A 128 14.33 8.96 10.84
C ILE A 128 14.48 10.48 11.05
N LYS A 129 14.89 11.23 10.03
CA LYS A 129 15.01 12.70 10.10
C LYS A 129 13.66 13.38 10.34
N LEU A 130 12.58 12.78 9.85
CA LEU A 130 11.21 13.21 10.09
C LEU A 130 10.63 12.75 11.44
N GLY A 131 11.41 12.04 12.25
CA GLY A 131 11.04 11.66 13.63
C GLY A 131 10.21 10.39 13.76
N ASN A 132 10.20 9.50 12.76
CA ASN A 132 9.50 8.22 12.89
C ASN A 132 10.29 7.25 13.80
N SER A 133 9.67 6.81 14.90
CA SER A 133 10.30 5.94 15.90
C SER A 133 10.63 4.53 15.39
N ASN A 134 9.94 4.04 14.37
CA ASN A 134 10.08 2.67 13.89
C ASN A 134 11.17 2.54 12.81
N SER A 135 11.58 3.66 12.21
CA SER A 135 12.49 3.64 11.06
C SER A 135 13.90 3.19 11.40
N GLN A 136 14.36 3.43 12.64
CA GLN A 136 15.66 2.91 13.09
C GLN A 136 15.69 1.39 13.10
N GLN A 137 14.64 0.75 13.63
CA GLN A 137 14.52 -0.71 13.65
C GLN A 137 14.42 -1.27 12.22
N ASN A 138 13.60 -0.65 11.36
CA ASN A 138 13.47 -1.07 9.97
C ASN A 138 14.79 -0.94 9.19
N LEU A 139 15.61 0.07 9.50
CA LEU A 139 16.94 0.24 8.90
C LEU A 139 17.90 -0.89 9.32
N GLN A 140 17.86 -1.30 10.60
CA GLN A 140 18.64 -2.45 11.08
C GLN A 140 18.22 -3.77 10.43
N ILE A 141 16.92 -3.97 10.19
CA ILE A 141 16.39 -5.13 9.45
C ILE A 141 16.94 -5.13 8.02
N LEU A 142 16.88 -3.99 7.33
CA LEU A 142 17.44 -3.83 5.98
C LEU A 142 18.94 -4.17 5.95
N GLU A 143 19.72 -3.62 6.88
CA GLU A 143 21.17 -3.86 6.98
C GLU A 143 21.50 -5.35 7.18
N SER A 144 20.69 -6.04 7.97
CA SER A 144 20.85 -7.48 8.21
C SER A 144 20.57 -8.30 6.94
N LEU A 145 19.58 -7.88 6.13
CA LEU A 145 19.27 -8.51 4.84
C LEU A 145 20.40 -8.28 3.81
N GLU A 146 20.95 -7.07 3.74
CA GLU A 146 22.09 -6.75 2.87
C GLU A 146 23.34 -7.56 3.21
N GLN A 147 23.64 -7.73 4.51
CA GLN A 147 24.78 -8.54 4.94
C GLN A 147 24.63 -10.01 4.58
N ASN A 148 23.41 -10.55 4.62
CA ASN A 148 23.15 -11.94 4.26
C ASN A 148 23.22 -12.20 2.74
N GLN A 149 22.99 -11.19 1.90
CA GLN A 149 23.16 -11.33 0.45
C GLN A 149 24.62 -11.31 0.00
N ASN A 150 25.50 -10.71 0.79
CA ASN A 150 26.93 -10.57 0.49
C ASN A 150 27.79 -11.73 1.06
N LYS A 151 27.16 -12.75 1.66
CA LYS A 151 27.81 -13.97 2.17
C LYS A 151 27.55 -15.14 1.23
#